data_AF-A0A9E1LNT1-F1
#
_entry.id   AF-A0A9E1LNT1-F1
#
_cell.length_a   1.000
_cell.length_b   1.000
_cell.length_c   1.000
_cell.angle_alpha   90.00
_cell.angle_beta   90.00
_cell.angle_gamma   90.00
#
_symmetry.space_group_name_H-M   'P 1'
#
loop_
_entity.id
_entity.type
_entity.pdbx_description
1 polymer ?
#
loop_
_entity_poly.entity_id
_entity_poly.type
_entity_poly.pdbx_seq_one_letter_code
_entity_poly.pdbx_strand_id
1 'polypeptide(L)'
;IKQELLKRGWPAADHAGFTNGTPHDISLAQGSWDLRHYQIEAVKRFCESGSGVVVLPCGAGKTLVGAGVMAQLDTSTLILVTNTVSARQWRDELLARTDLTEDDIGEYSGVVKDIKPVTIASYTIMAAKRKGEFAHLGVLDAKNWGLVIYDEVHLLPAPVFQLTAQLQARRRLGLTATLVREDGREGDVFSLIGPKRFDVPWKELESQGYIAPATCVEVRLDLPREERLDYASSTDKERFRLASTSPSKSTLVKELLELHPGVPTLIIGTYLEQIETLSQELDLPMITGSTPVPEREKLYAQFRSGEITRLVVSKVANFSIDLPEAAVAIQVSGSFGSRQEEAQRLGRILRPKEDGRPATFYTLVARDTVDQDFALNRQRFLAEQGYSYSIIDAAEIPTKVPLLHSDNIQESPR
;
A
#
# COMPACT_ATOMS: atom_id res chain seq x y z
N ILE A 1 -29.96 -8.28 3.94
CA ILE A 1 -30.72 -8.11 2.68
C ILE A 1 -29.80 -7.77 1.50
N LYS A 2 -29.11 -6.62 1.49
CA LYS A 2 -28.20 -6.22 0.38
C LYS A 2 -27.19 -7.31 -0.01
N GLN A 3 -26.51 -7.92 0.97
CA GLN A 3 -25.58 -9.04 0.74
C GLN A 3 -26.24 -10.22 0.03
N GLU A 4 -27.45 -10.58 0.45
CA GLU A 4 -28.14 -11.76 -0.08
C GLU A 4 -28.70 -11.53 -1.47
N LEU A 5 -29.11 -10.29 -1.77
CA LEU A 5 -29.48 -9.88 -3.12
C LEU A 5 -28.26 -9.87 -4.06
N LEU A 6 -27.12 -9.38 -3.59
CA LEU A 6 -25.87 -9.37 -4.35
C LEU A 6 -25.40 -10.80 -4.69
N LYS A 7 -25.43 -11.73 -3.73
CA LYS A 7 -25.09 -13.15 -3.98
C LYS A 7 -25.97 -13.81 -5.05
N ARG A 8 -27.20 -13.31 -5.23
CA ARG A 8 -28.13 -13.79 -6.25
C ARG A 8 -27.96 -13.07 -7.60
N GLY A 9 -27.05 -12.11 -7.71
CA GLY A 9 -26.83 -11.29 -8.91
C GLY A 9 -27.76 -10.08 -9.03
N TRP A 10 -28.45 -9.69 -7.95
CA TRP A 10 -29.40 -8.57 -7.94
C TRP A 10 -28.90 -7.45 -7.02
N PRO A 11 -27.98 -6.58 -7.44
CA PRO A 11 -27.51 -5.50 -6.58
C PRO A 11 -28.64 -4.52 -6.25
N ALA A 12 -28.80 -4.20 -4.97
CA ALA A 12 -29.82 -3.26 -4.51
C ALA A 12 -29.28 -1.81 -4.52
N ALA A 13 -29.98 -0.92 -5.20
CA ALA A 13 -29.74 0.51 -5.09
C ALA A 13 -30.35 1.04 -3.78
N ASP A 14 -29.52 1.63 -2.92
CA ASP A 14 -29.98 2.25 -1.69
C ASP A 14 -30.30 3.73 -1.94
N HIS A 15 -31.60 4.04 -1.90
CA HIS A 15 -32.13 5.40 -2.03
C HIS A 15 -32.62 5.96 -0.69
N ALA A 16 -32.40 5.23 0.42
CA ALA A 16 -32.64 5.79 1.74
C ALA A 16 -31.64 6.94 1.94
N GLY A 17 -32.16 8.16 2.11
CA GLY A 17 -31.33 9.34 2.34
C GLY A 17 -30.47 9.21 3.61
N PHE A 18 -29.56 10.16 3.80
CA PHE A 18 -28.62 10.15 4.92
C PHE A 18 -29.12 11.00 6.09
N THR A 19 -28.86 10.55 7.31
CA THR A 19 -29.04 11.38 8.50
C THR A 19 -27.93 12.41 8.58
N ASN A 20 -28.28 13.68 8.79
CA ASN A 20 -27.30 14.74 9.00
C ASN A 20 -26.46 14.48 10.25
N GLY A 21 -25.15 14.62 10.11
CA GLY A 21 -24.23 14.59 11.24
C GLY A 21 -24.22 15.90 12.02
N THR A 22 -23.50 15.91 13.15
CA THR A 22 -23.14 17.16 13.83
C THR A 22 -22.30 18.01 12.88
N PRO A 23 -22.70 19.26 12.59
CA PRO A 23 -21.90 20.19 11.81
C PRO A 23 -20.55 20.45 12.46
N HIS A 24 -19.52 20.58 11.64
CA HIS A 24 -18.18 20.98 12.04
C HIS A 24 -17.52 21.57 10.81
N ASP A 25 -17.20 22.86 10.87
CA ASP A 25 -16.62 23.59 9.74
C ASP A 25 -15.22 23.05 9.46
N ILE A 26 -14.96 22.65 8.22
CA ILE A 26 -13.66 22.16 7.78
C ILE A 26 -13.35 22.80 6.44
N SER A 27 -12.29 23.60 6.36
CA SER A 27 -11.81 24.16 5.10
C SER A 27 -10.49 23.52 4.71
N LEU A 28 -10.29 23.33 3.40
CA LEU A 28 -8.96 23.03 2.89
C LEU A 28 -8.06 24.26 3.10
N ALA A 29 -6.85 24.02 3.62
CA ALA A 29 -5.87 25.08 3.83
C ALA A 29 -5.50 25.70 2.47
N GLN A 30 -5.74 27.00 2.32
CA GLN A 30 -5.39 27.74 1.11
C GLN A 30 -3.87 28.04 1.08
N GLY A 31 -3.22 27.89 -0.08
CA GLY A 31 -1.81 28.22 -0.21
C GLY A 31 -1.07 27.42 -1.28
N SER A 32 0.03 26.77 -0.90
CA SER A 32 1.02 26.16 -1.81
C SER A 32 0.59 24.83 -2.45
N TRP A 33 -0.69 24.46 -2.37
CA TRP A 33 -1.19 23.20 -2.89
C TRP A 33 -2.68 23.30 -3.23
N ASP A 34 -3.11 22.52 -4.22
CA ASP A 34 -4.50 22.38 -4.63
C ASP A 34 -4.83 20.91 -4.91
N LEU A 35 -6.11 20.55 -4.81
CA LEU A 35 -6.58 19.26 -5.28
C LEU A 35 -6.41 19.13 -6.80
N ARG A 36 -5.91 17.99 -7.25
CA ARG A 36 -5.78 17.66 -8.67
C ARG A 36 -7.16 17.45 -9.29
N HIS A 37 -7.28 17.63 -10.61
CA HIS A 37 -8.57 17.53 -11.31
C HIS A 37 -9.33 16.22 -11.03
N TYR A 38 -8.64 15.07 -11.05
CA TYR A 38 -9.27 13.78 -10.75
C TYR A 38 -9.69 13.66 -9.27
N GLN A 39 -9.01 14.34 -8.35
CA GLN A 39 -9.37 14.35 -6.93
C GLN A 39 -10.64 15.17 -6.73
N ILE A 40 -10.75 16.33 -7.39
CA ILE A 40 -11.96 17.17 -7.40
C ILE A 40 -13.16 16.37 -7.95
N GLU A 41 -12.97 15.66 -9.07
CA GLU A 41 -14.02 14.82 -9.64
C GLU A 41 -14.40 13.66 -8.71
N ALA A 42 -13.43 13.02 -8.05
CA ALA A 42 -13.70 11.98 -7.05
C ALA A 42 -14.55 12.49 -5.88
N VAL A 43 -14.18 13.65 -5.34
CA VAL A 43 -14.89 14.35 -4.25
C VAL A 43 -16.33 14.66 -4.68
N LYS A 44 -16.50 15.28 -5.85
CA LYS A 44 -17.81 15.63 -6.42
C LYS A 44 -18.72 14.41 -6.58
N ARG A 45 -18.24 13.35 -7.25
CA ARG A 45 -19.03 12.12 -7.47
C ARG A 45 -19.42 11.43 -6.17
N PHE A 46 -18.53 11.45 -5.18
CA PHE A 46 -18.87 10.93 -3.87
C PHE A 46 -19.99 11.74 -3.22
N CYS A 47 -19.86 13.07 -3.17
CA CYS A 47 -20.81 13.96 -2.50
C CYS A 47 -22.22 13.91 -3.11
N GLU A 48 -22.32 13.75 -4.44
CA GLU A 48 -23.58 13.52 -5.16
C GLU A 48 -24.29 12.22 -4.69
N SER A 49 -23.53 11.17 -4.38
CA SER A 49 -24.10 9.88 -3.97
C SER A 49 -24.24 9.68 -2.44
N GLY A 50 -23.35 10.29 -1.66
CA GLY A 50 -23.18 10.11 -0.21
C GLY A 50 -22.73 8.73 0.28
N SER A 51 -22.66 7.71 -0.58
CA SER A 51 -22.15 6.38 -0.20
C SER A 51 -21.46 5.68 -1.37
N GLY A 52 -20.26 5.14 -1.11
CA GLY A 52 -19.54 4.32 -2.08
C GLY A 52 -18.03 4.37 -1.96
N VAL A 53 -17.37 3.70 -2.90
CA VAL A 53 -15.91 3.50 -2.89
C VAL A 53 -15.25 4.33 -3.98
N VAL A 54 -14.20 5.06 -3.61
CA VAL A 54 -13.26 5.74 -4.50
C VAL A 54 -11.99 4.89 -4.58
N VAL A 55 -11.67 4.44 -5.79
CA VAL A 55 -10.47 3.65 -6.07
C VAL A 55 -9.41 4.56 -6.65
N LEU A 56 -8.33 4.75 -5.90
CA LEU A 56 -7.20 5.59 -6.30
C LEU A 56 -5.90 4.89 -5.93
N PRO A 57 -4.93 4.83 -6.86
CA PRO A 57 -3.68 4.16 -6.55
C PRO A 57 -2.88 4.81 -5.42
N CYS A 58 -1.87 4.11 -4.93
CA CYS A 58 -0.90 4.68 -4.00
C CYS A 58 -0.24 5.94 -4.57
N GLY A 59 -0.02 6.96 -3.73
CA GLY A 59 0.55 8.24 -4.17
C GLY A 59 -0.44 9.17 -4.90
N ALA A 60 -1.62 8.70 -5.32
CA ALA A 60 -2.63 9.53 -5.97
C ALA A 60 -3.38 10.49 -5.00
N GLY A 61 -3.05 10.47 -3.70
CA GLY A 61 -3.67 11.36 -2.70
C GLY A 61 -5.05 10.91 -2.23
N LYS A 62 -5.23 9.62 -1.87
CA LYS A 62 -6.45 9.11 -1.21
C LYS A 62 -6.86 9.95 0.00
N THR A 63 -5.88 10.28 0.86
CA THR A 63 -6.08 11.13 2.03
C THR A 63 -6.57 12.53 1.66
N LEU A 64 -6.06 13.12 0.58
CA LEU A 64 -6.49 14.43 0.08
C LEU A 64 -7.94 14.40 -0.43
N VAL A 65 -8.35 13.31 -1.08
CA VAL A 65 -9.77 13.12 -1.43
C VAL A 65 -10.64 12.99 -0.19
N GLY A 66 -10.18 12.28 0.84
CA GLY A 66 -10.85 12.22 2.13
C GLY A 66 -11.03 13.62 2.75
N ALA A 67 -9.96 14.41 2.81
CA ALA A 67 -9.99 15.79 3.30
C ALA A 67 -10.92 16.68 2.47
N GLY A 68 -10.90 16.55 1.14
CA GLY A 68 -11.81 17.29 0.25
C GLY A 68 -13.28 16.94 0.45
N VAL A 69 -13.59 15.66 0.69
CA VAL A 69 -14.95 15.23 1.05
C VAL A 69 -15.35 15.76 2.43
N MET A 70 -14.45 15.74 3.41
CA MET A 70 -14.69 16.30 4.74
C MET A 70 -15.04 17.79 4.64
N ALA A 71 -14.26 18.55 3.90
CA ALA A 71 -14.47 19.98 3.68
C ALA A 71 -15.74 20.29 2.88
N GLN A 72 -16.16 19.42 1.97
CA GLN A 72 -17.42 19.64 1.24
C GLN A 72 -18.67 19.29 2.08
N LEU A 73 -18.53 18.43 3.09
CA LEU A 73 -19.64 17.97 3.92
C LEU A 73 -19.79 18.74 5.24
N ASP A 74 -18.73 19.41 5.73
CA ASP A 74 -18.73 20.23 6.95
C ASP A 74 -19.40 19.55 8.15
N THR A 75 -19.01 18.30 8.41
CA THR A 75 -19.56 17.51 9.52
C THR A 75 -18.49 16.73 10.26
N SER A 76 -18.79 16.41 11.52
CA SER A 76 -18.01 15.47 12.32
C SER A 76 -17.76 14.16 11.56
N THR A 77 -16.51 13.70 11.60
CA THR A 77 -16.03 12.61 10.75
C THR A 77 -15.34 11.53 11.59
N LEU A 78 -15.71 10.28 11.36
CA LEU A 78 -15.01 9.10 11.87
C LEU A 78 -14.16 8.49 10.76
N ILE A 79 -12.86 8.37 10.98
CA ILE A 79 -11.91 7.78 10.03
C ILE A 79 -11.44 6.45 10.60
N LEU A 80 -11.69 5.36 9.86
CA LEU A 80 -11.30 4.02 10.23
C LEU A 80 -10.08 3.58 9.40
N VAL A 81 -8.99 3.27 10.10
CA VAL A 81 -7.70 2.92 9.49
C VAL A 81 -7.21 1.54 9.91
N THR A 82 -6.19 1.02 9.24
CA THR A 82 -5.65 -0.32 9.49
C THR A 82 -4.87 -0.42 10.80
N ASN A 83 -4.08 0.60 11.12
CA ASN A 83 -3.17 0.60 12.27
C ASN A 83 -2.88 2.03 12.78
N THR A 84 -2.18 2.14 13.91
CA THR A 84 -1.83 3.41 14.55
C THR A 84 -0.86 4.27 13.74
N VAL A 85 0.00 3.66 12.91
CA VAL A 85 0.90 4.41 12.02
C VAL A 85 0.09 5.15 10.96
N SER A 86 -0.89 4.47 10.35
CA SER A 86 -1.82 5.08 9.40
C SER A 86 -2.66 6.17 10.05
N ALA A 87 -3.05 5.98 11.32
CA ALA A 87 -3.78 7.00 12.07
C ALA A 87 -2.98 8.31 12.20
N ARG A 88 -1.69 8.20 12.53
CA ARG A 88 -0.80 9.37 12.61
C ARG A 88 -0.58 10.02 11.25
N GLN A 89 -0.38 9.24 10.18
CA GLN A 89 -0.27 9.78 8.82
C GLN A 89 -1.52 10.57 8.41
N TRP A 90 -2.71 10.06 8.73
CA TRP A 90 -3.96 10.77 8.51
C TRP A 90 -4.03 12.07 9.33
N ARG A 91 -3.67 12.03 10.61
CA ARG A 91 -3.63 13.22 11.48
C ARG A 91 -2.71 14.29 10.91
N ASP A 92 -1.48 13.91 10.58
CA ASP A 92 -0.46 14.85 10.10
C ASP A 92 -0.85 15.47 8.75
N GLU A 93 -1.43 14.68 7.84
CA GLU A 93 -1.92 15.19 6.56
C GLU A 93 -3.13 16.12 6.74
N LEU A 94 -4.07 15.79 7.64
CA LEU A 94 -5.20 16.68 7.94
C LEU A 94 -4.73 18.02 8.50
N LEU A 95 -3.82 18.02 9.48
CA LEU A 95 -3.25 19.24 10.05
C LEU A 95 -2.47 20.06 9.01
N ALA A 96 -1.85 19.41 8.02
CA ALA A 96 -1.10 20.09 6.97
C ALA A 96 -2.00 20.64 5.84
N ARG A 97 -3.19 20.06 5.63
CA ARG A 97 -4.04 20.31 4.44
C ARG A 97 -5.40 20.92 4.77
N THR A 98 -5.74 21.10 6.04
CA THR A 98 -7.01 21.69 6.46
C THR A 98 -6.77 22.78 7.49
N ASP A 99 -7.82 23.51 7.84
CA ASP A 99 -7.83 24.46 8.97
C ASP A 99 -8.03 23.79 10.34
N LEU A 100 -8.12 22.46 10.39
CA LEU A 100 -8.22 21.69 11.62
C LEU A 100 -7.00 21.87 12.51
N THR A 101 -7.24 21.94 13.81
CA THR A 101 -6.20 22.00 14.84
C THR A 101 -6.02 20.67 15.55
N GLU A 102 -4.98 20.55 16.38
CA GLU A 102 -4.80 19.35 17.22
C GLU A 102 -5.97 19.11 18.19
N ASP A 103 -6.73 20.15 18.53
CA ASP A 103 -7.91 20.05 19.40
C ASP A 103 -9.15 19.52 18.68
N ASP A 104 -9.15 19.55 17.34
CA ASP A 104 -10.25 19.03 16.52
C ASP A 104 -10.10 17.54 16.18
N ILE A 105 -8.86 17.02 16.26
CA ILE A 105 -8.51 15.65 15.84
C ILE A 105 -8.17 14.76 17.04
N GLY A 106 -8.94 13.68 17.22
CA GLY A 106 -8.76 12.68 18.27
C GLY A 106 -8.26 11.34 17.72
N GLU A 107 -7.45 10.64 18.51
CA GLU A 107 -7.03 9.26 18.22
C GLU A 107 -7.76 8.30 19.17
N TYR A 108 -8.45 7.33 18.58
CA TYR A 108 -9.05 6.22 19.31
C TYR A 108 -8.26 4.93 19.05
N SER A 109 -7.25 4.71 19.90
CA SER A 109 -6.38 3.54 19.92
C SER A 109 -6.53 2.70 21.21
N GLY A 110 -5.78 1.61 21.33
CA GLY A 110 -5.79 0.76 22.52
C GLY A 110 -5.19 1.47 23.73
N VAL A 111 -4.38 2.50 23.46
CA VAL A 111 -3.63 3.30 24.44
C VAL A 111 -4.31 4.66 24.66
N VAL A 112 -4.76 5.31 23.59
CA VAL A 112 -5.39 6.64 23.62
C VAL A 112 -6.86 6.51 23.31
N LYS A 113 -7.75 7.12 24.09
CA LYS A 113 -9.20 7.09 23.86
C LYS A 113 -9.74 8.50 23.80
N ASP A 114 -9.25 9.27 22.84
CA ASP A 114 -9.65 10.66 22.63
C ASP A 114 -10.69 10.75 21.50
N ILE A 115 -11.86 11.31 21.81
CA ILE A 115 -12.97 11.43 20.85
C ILE A 115 -13.26 12.91 20.64
N LYS A 116 -13.02 13.37 19.42
CA LYS A 116 -13.13 14.77 18.97
C LYS A 116 -14.00 14.88 17.71
N PRO A 117 -14.33 16.09 17.21
CA PRO A 117 -15.14 16.26 16.00
C PRO A 117 -14.64 15.47 14.80
N VAL A 118 -13.32 15.35 14.64
CA VAL A 118 -12.67 14.39 13.75
C VAL A 118 -12.00 13.33 14.62
N THR A 119 -12.36 12.06 14.47
CA THR A 119 -11.77 10.97 15.24
C THR A 119 -11.21 9.89 14.33
N ILE A 120 -9.97 9.47 14.58
CA ILE A 120 -9.29 8.43 13.81
C ILE A 120 -9.15 7.18 14.69
N ALA A 121 -9.67 6.04 14.23
CA ALA A 121 -9.70 4.79 14.98
C ALA A 121 -9.18 3.61 14.14
N SER A 122 -8.51 2.64 14.77
CA SER A 122 -8.07 1.44 14.05
C SER A 122 -9.12 0.34 14.02
N TYR A 123 -9.23 -0.39 12.90
CA TYR A 123 -10.14 -1.54 12.76
C TYR A 123 -9.89 -2.62 13.82
N THR A 124 -8.62 -2.81 14.20
CA THR A 124 -8.20 -3.83 15.17
C THR A 124 -8.87 -3.66 16.54
N ILE A 125 -9.10 -2.42 16.95
CA ILE A 125 -9.76 -2.10 18.22
C ILE A 125 -11.26 -2.31 18.14
N MET A 126 -11.86 -1.96 17.01
CA MET A 126 -13.28 -2.24 16.74
C MET A 126 -13.58 -3.74 16.77
N ALA A 127 -12.65 -4.55 16.28
CA ALA A 127 -12.75 -6.00 16.28
C ALA A 127 -12.44 -6.65 17.65
N ALA A 128 -11.86 -5.91 18.60
CA ALA A 128 -11.48 -6.45 19.89
C ALA A 128 -12.71 -6.82 20.74
N LYS A 129 -12.74 -8.06 21.21
CA LYS A 129 -13.81 -8.58 22.08
C LYS A 129 -13.36 -8.62 23.54
N ARG A 130 -14.24 -8.21 24.45
CA ARG A 130 -14.09 -8.40 25.90
C ARG A 130 -15.34 -9.09 26.43
N LYS A 131 -15.16 -10.25 27.07
CA LYS A 131 -16.27 -11.09 27.58
C LYS A 131 -17.30 -11.47 26.50
N GLY A 132 -16.86 -11.69 25.26
CA GLY A 132 -17.73 -12.09 24.14
C GLY A 132 -18.39 -10.94 23.39
N GLU A 133 -18.39 -9.73 23.94
CA GLU A 133 -18.92 -8.52 23.32
C GLU A 133 -17.80 -7.64 22.73
N PHE A 134 -18.11 -6.85 21.72
CA PHE A 134 -17.15 -5.93 21.12
C PHE A 134 -16.91 -4.74 22.07
N ALA A 135 -15.68 -4.59 22.53
CA ALA A 135 -15.35 -3.74 23.66
C ALA A 135 -15.39 -2.23 23.35
N HIS A 136 -15.36 -1.87 22.08
CA HIS A 136 -15.15 -0.50 21.61
C HIS A 136 -16.23 0.01 20.67
N LEU A 137 -17.40 -0.64 20.64
CA LEU A 137 -18.53 -0.18 19.83
C LEU A 137 -18.97 1.24 20.16
N GLY A 138 -18.77 1.67 21.40
CA GLY A 138 -19.14 3.00 21.86
C GLY A 138 -18.56 4.13 21.01
N VAL A 139 -17.44 3.94 20.28
CA VAL A 139 -16.91 5.00 19.40
C VAL A 139 -17.77 5.20 18.13
N LEU A 140 -18.45 4.16 17.64
CA LEU A 140 -19.37 4.26 16.49
C LEU A 140 -20.57 5.16 16.82
N ASP A 141 -21.00 5.13 18.08
CA ASP A 141 -22.14 5.90 18.58
C ASP A 141 -21.74 7.11 19.44
N ALA A 142 -20.44 7.34 19.65
CA ALA A 142 -19.94 8.38 20.56
C ALA A 142 -20.31 9.80 20.09
N LYS A 143 -20.47 9.98 18.77
CA LYS A 143 -20.93 11.23 18.17
C LYS A 143 -21.90 10.93 17.03
N ASN A 144 -22.66 11.96 16.68
CA ASN A 144 -23.53 11.94 15.52
C ASN A 144 -22.71 12.17 14.24
N TRP A 145 -21.89 11.19 13.83
CA TRP A 145 -20.99 11.28 12.67
C TRP A 145 -21.70 11.59 11.36
N GLY A 146 -21.35 12.67 10.67
CA GLY A 146 -21.91 12.98 9.35
C GLY A 146 -21.29 12.16 8.24
N LEU A 147 -20.00 11.84 8.40
CA LEU A 147 -19.20 11.07 7.47
C LEU A 147 -18.44 9.96 8.20
N VAL A 148 -18.41 8.78 7.58
CA VAL A 148 -17.53 7.68 7.98
C VAL A 148 -16.60 7.37 6.81
N ILE A 149 -15.30 7.53 7.02
CA ILE A 149 -14.26 7.21 6.05
C ILE A 149 -13.66 5.86 6.44
N TYR A 150 -13.61 4.94 5.49
CA TYR A 150 -12.94 3.66 5.60
C TYR A 150 -11.68 3.71 4.73
N ASP A 151 -10.51 3.71 5.35
CA ASP A 151 -9.24 3.62 4.62
C ASP A 151 -8.85 2.15 4.39
N GLU A 152 -8.18 1.90 3.28
CA GLU A 152 -7.83 0.57 2.75
C GLU A 152 -8.96 -0.46 2.92
N VAL A 153 -10.15 -0.15 2.37
CA VAL A 153 -11.39 -0.93 2.62
C VAL A 153 -11.31 -2.41 2.25
N HIS A 154 -10.34 -2.78 1.41
CA HIS A 154 -10.08 -4.17 1.06
C HIS A 154 -9.56 -5.00 2.25
N LEU A 155 -9.00 -4.35 3.28
CA LEU A 155 -8.52 -4.98 4.52
C LEU A 155 -9.57 -5.03 5.62
N LEU A 156 -10.81 -4.57 5.36
CA LEU A 156 -11.84 -4.45 6.38
C LEU A 156 -12.19 -5.85 6.94
N PRO A 157 -12.04 -6.10 8.25
CA PRO A 157 -12.29 -7.43 8.82
C PRO A 157 -13.78 -7.80 8.79
N ALA A 158 -14.10 -9.08 8.56
CA ALA A 158 -15.48 -9.62 8.59
C ALA A 158 -16.31 -9.17 9.82
N PRO A 159 -15.77 -9.14 11.06
CA PRO A 159 -16.53 -8.64 12.21
C PRO A 159 -16.92 -7.17 12.10
N VAL A 160 -16.06 -6.31 11.56
CA VAL A 160 -16.31 -4.86 11.42
C VAL A 160 -17.47 -4.60 10.45
N PHE A 161 -17.69 -5.46 9.45
CA PHE A 161 -18.87 -5.39 8.58
C PHE A 161 -20.19 -5.45 9.34
N GLN A 162 -20.27 -6.30 10.37
CA GLN A 162 -21.51 -6.43 11.15
C GLN A 162 -21.74 -5.22 12.05
N LEU A 163 -20.66 -4.66 12.61
CA LEU A 163 -20.72 -3.55 13.55
C LEU A 163 -21.12 -2.24 12.86
N THR A 164 -20.63 -2.04 11.65
CA THR A 164 -20.90 -0.85 10.84
C THR A 164 -22.28 -0.86 10.18
N ALA A 165 -23.05 -1.95 10.34
CA ALA A 165 -24.45 -1.99 9.90
C ALA A 165 -25.31 -0.90 10.58
N GLN A 166 -24.96 -0.50 11.80
CA GLN A 166 -25.65 0.59 12.52
C GLN A 166 -25.38 1.97 11.92
N LEU A 167 -24.27 2.10 11.17
CA LEU A 167 -23.89 3.33 10.46
C LEU A 167 -24.46 3.41 9.04
N GLN A 168 -25.39 2.51 8.67
CA GLN A 168 -25.98 2.47 7.32
C GLN A 168 -26.78 3.73 6.95
N ALA A 169 -27.20 4.54 7.92
CA ALA A 169 -27.85 5.83 7.68
C ALA A 169 -26.87 7.00 7.47
N ARG A 170 -25.56 6.82 7.69
CA ARG A 170 -24.53 7.87 7.55
C ARG A 170 -23.95 7.91 6.14
N ARG A 171 -23.29 9.01 5.77
CA ARG A 171 -22.48 9.01 4.55
C ARG A 171 -21.24 8.13 4.76
N ARG A 172 -20.88 7.32 3.77
CA ARG A 172 -19.81 6.30 3.88
C ARG A 172 -18.88 6.35 2.68
N LEU A 173 -17.66 6.84 2.90
CA LEU A 173 -16.60 6.87 1.90
C LEU A 173 -15.65 5.70 2.11
N GLY A 174 -15.49 4.85 1.09
CA GLY A 174 -14.41 3.89 1.05
C GLY A 174 -13.25 4.40 0.21
N LEU A 175 -12.03 4.36 0.76
CA LEU A 175 -10.80 4.67 0.04
C LEU A 175 -9.96 3.40 -0.10
N THR A 176 -9.52 3.09 -1.31
CA THR A 176 -8.62 1.94 -1.55
C THR A 176 -7.87 2.11 -2.85
N ALA A 177 -6.70 1.48 -2.96
CA ALA A 177 -6.03 1.35 -4.27
C ALA A 177 -6.57 0.18 -5.10
N THR A 178 -7.32 -0.73 -4.49
CA THR A 178 -7.75 -1.97 -5.13
C THR A 178 -9.02 -2.50 -4.48
N LEU A 179 -9.91 -3.05 -5.29
CA LEU A 179 -11.17 -3.65 -4.85
C LEU A 179 -11.12 -5.17 -4.77
N VAL A 180 -10.03 -5.79 -5.21
CA VAL A 180 -9.84 -7.23 -5.08
C VAL A 180 -9.74 -7.57 -3.60
N ARG A 181 -10.17 -8.75 -3.17
CA ARG A 181 -9.87 -9.24 -1.82
C ARG A 181 -9.27 -10.63 -1.93
N GLU A 182 -8.33 -10.94 -1.04
CA GLU A 182 -7.68 -12.26 -1.04
C GLU A 182 -8.64 -13.38 -0.65
N ASP A 183 -9.67 -13.07 0.13
CA ASP A 183 -10.73 -14.00 0.51
C ASP A 183 -11.90 -14.05 -0.50
N GLY A 184 -11.81 -13.31 -1.62
CA GLY A 184 -12.84 -13.25 -2.67
C GLY A 184 -14.17 -12.62 -2.22
N ARG A 185 -14.15 -11.82 -1.15
CA ARG A 185 -15.34 -11.19 -0.57
C ARG A 185 -15.46 -9.70 -0.86
N GLU A 186 -15.01 -9.25 -2.03
CA GLU A 186 -15.16 -7.87 -2.48
C GLU A 186 -16.63 -7.40 -2.50
N GLY A 187 -17.56 -8.33 -2.77
CA GLY A 187 -19.00 -8.08 -2.72
C GLY A 187 -19.49 -7.53 -1.38
N ASP A 188 -18.85 -7.92 -0.28
CA ASP A 188 -19.23 -7.45 1.05
C ASP A 188 -18.94 -5.95 1.21
N VAL A 189 -17.86 -5.45 0.61
CA VAL A 189 -17.50 -4.01 0.63
C VAL A 189 -18.59 -3.18 -0.04
N PHE A 190 -19.05 -3.60 -1.22
CA PHE A 190 -20.11 -2.87 -1.93
C PHE A 190 -21.44 -2.91 -1.20
N SER A 191 -21.72 -4.01 -0.50
CA SER A 191 -22.94 -4.14 0.30
C SER A 191 -22.97 -3.21 1.50
N LEU A 192 -21.80 -2.89 2.08
CA LEU A 192 -21.66 -2.08 3.28
C LEU A 192 -21.49 -0.60 2.96
N ILE A 193 -20.49 -0.27 2.15
CA ILE A 193 -20.06 1.11 1.89
C ILE A 193 -20.88 1.68 0.75
N GLY A 194 -21.11 0.90 -0.30
CA GLY A 194 -21.79 1.31 -1.53
C GLY A 194 -20.98 0.95 -2.77
N PRO A 195 -21.51 1.18 -3.97
CA PRO A 195 -20.85 0.82 -5.22
C PRO A 195 -19.58 1.65 -5.45
N LYS A 196 -18.76 1.22 -6.41
CA LYS A 196 -17.63 2.01 -6.92
C LYS A 196 -18.15 3.31 -7.56
N ARG A 197 -17.74 4.47 -7.04
CA ARG A 197 -18.17 5.80 -7.51
C ARG A 197 -17.15 6.45 -8.43
N PHE A 198 -15.89 6.19 -8.16
CA PHE A 198 -14.78 6.75 -8.91
C PHE A 198 -13.64 5.74 -8.96
N ASP A 199 -12.95 5.74 -10.09
CA ASP A 199 -11.80 4.89 -10.38
C ASP A 199 -10.96 5.63 -11.41
N VAL A 200 -9.66 5.72 -11.15
CA VAL A 200 -8.69 6.19 -12.14
C VAL A 200 -7.61 5.13 -12.26
N PRO A 201 -7.45 4.53 -13.46
CA PRO A 201 -6.37 3.59 -13.72
C PRO A 201 -5.00 4.26 -13.50
N TRP A 202 -4.04 3.49 -12.98
CA TRP A 202 -2.65 3.96 -12.79
C TRP A 202 -2.08 4.61 -14.04
N LYS A 203 -2.23 3.94 -15.19
CA LYS A 203 -1.68 4.36 -16.49
C LYS A 203 -2.20 5.73 -16.94
N GLU A 204 -3.42 6.10 -16.55
CA GLU A 204 -3.95 7.42 -16.81
C GLU A 204 -3.23 8.48 -15.97
N LEU A 205 -3.04 8.22 -14.67
CA LEU A 205 -2.29 9.10 -13.77
C LEU A 205 -0.82 9.22 -14.15
N GLU A 206 -0.22 8.13 -14.62
CA GLU A 206 1.14 8.09 -15.18
C GLU A 206 1.23 8.95 -16.43
N SER A 207 0.31 8.81 -17.39
CA SER A 207 0.29 9.62 -18.61
C SER A 207 0.11 11.12 -18.36
N GLN A 208 -0.53 11.47 -17.24
CA GLN A 208 -0.74 12.85 -16.80
C GLN A 208 0.41 13.37 -15.91
N GLY A 209 1.46 12.57 -15.68
CA GLY A 209 2.63 12.94 -14.88
C GLY A 209 2.37 13.01 -13.37
N TYR A 210 1.23 12.51 -12.90
CA TYR A 210 0.88 12.52 -11.47
C TYR A 210 1.53 11.40 -10.67
N ILE A 211 1.92 10.34 -11.36
CA ILE A 211 2.54 9.13 -10.82
C ILE A 211 3.72 8.74 -11.73
N ALA A 212 4.76 8.18 -11.14
CA ALA A 212 5.94 7.73 -11.86
C ALA A 212 5.67 6.53 -12.78
N PRO A 213 6.32 6.47 -13.96
CA PRO A 213 6.48 5.22 -14.68
C PRO A 213 7.34 4.26 -13.85
N ALA A 214 6.83 3.06 -13.62
CA ALA A 214 7.54 1.98 -12.96
C ALA A 214 7.61 0.75 -13.87
N THR A 215 8.80 0.19 -14.03
CA THR A 215 9.01 -1.03 -14.82
C THR A 215 9.18 -2.22 -13.88
N CYS A 216 8.34 -3.24 -14.03
CA CYS A 216 8.47 -4.49 -13.30
C CYS A 216 9.16 -5.53 -14.18
N VAL A 217 10.26 -6.09 -13.68
CA VAL A 217 11.07 -7.10 -14.37
C VAL A 217 11.09 -8.37 -13.53
N GLU A 218 10.48 -9.43 -14.03
CA GLU A 218 10.60 -10.78 -13.47
C GLU A 218 11.83 -11.46 -14.07
N VAL A 219 12.81 -11.75 -13.23
CA VAL A 219 14.04 -12.44 -13.61
C VAL A 219 13.90 -13.90 -13.23
N ARG A 220 13.79 -14.78 -14.22
CA ARG A 220 13.65 -16.22 -14.03
C ARG A 220 15.00 -16.91 -14.03
N LEU A 221 15.25 -17.72 -13.02
CA LEU A 221 16.43 -18.57 -12.94
C LEU A 221 16.03 -20.04 -12.89
N ASP A 222 16.84 -20.88 -13.53
CA ASP A 222 16.74 -22.32 -13.36
C ASP A 222 17.49 -22.72 -12.09
N LEU A 223 16.84 -23.50 -11.23
CA LEU A 223 17.54 -24.08 -10.07
C LEU A 223 18.68 -24.99 -10.55
N PRO A 224 19.87 -24.90 -9.94
CA PRO A 224 20.94 -25.88 -10.13
C PRO A 224 20.45 -27.31 -9.88
N ARG A 225 21.10 -28.29 -10.51
CA ARG A 225 20.65 -29.69 -10.47
C ARG A 225 20.52 -30.22 -9.04
N GLU A 226 21.46 -29.88 -8.16
CA GLU A 226 21.45 -30.31 -6.76
C GLU A 226 20.24 -29.71 -6.01
N GLU A 227 20.06 -28.39 -6.09
CA GLU A 227 18.90 -27.70 -5.49
C GLU A 227 17.56 -28.22 -6.03
N ARG A 228 17.49 -28.58 -7.32
CA ARG A 228 16.28 -29.14 -7.94
C ARG A 228 15.94 -30.53 -7.39
N LEU A 229 16.93 -31.36 -7.06
CA LEU A 229 16.72 -32.67 -6.45
C LEU A 229 16.22 -32.54 -5.00
N ASP A 230 16.83 -31.64 -4.24
CA ASP A 230 16.41 -31.33 -2.87
C ASP A 230 14.98 -30.78 -2.85
N TYR A 231 14.67 -29.85 -3.75
CA TYR A 231 13.32 -29.32 -3.93
C TYR A 231 12.31 -30.42 -4.29
N ALA A 232 12.62 -31.29 -5.25
CA ALA A 232 11.71 -32.34 -5.69
C ALA A 232 11.38 -33.35 -4.57
N SER A 233 12.36 -33.65 -3.72
CA SER A 233 12.22 -34.61 -2.60
C SER A 233 11.63 -34.01 -1.32
N SER A 234 11.53 -32.68 -1.24
CA SER A 234 11.03 -31.95 -0.06
C SER A 234 9.50 -31.88 0.04
N THR A 235 9.01 -31.57 1.24
CA THR A 235 7.57 -31.29 1.46
C THR A 235 7.15 -29.96 0.83
N ASP A 236 5.84 -29.75 0.61
CA ASP A 236 5.33 -28.51 0.00
C ASP A 236 5.69 -27.24 0.78
N LYS A 237 5.79 -27.32 2.12
CA LYS A 237 6.22 -26.19 2.95
C LYS A 237 7.70 -25.88 2.77
N GLU A 238 8.53 -26.91 2.64
CA GLU A 238 9.99 -26.77 2.48
C GLU A 238 10.34 -26.32 1.06
N ARG A 239 9.64 -26.84 0.04
CA ARG A 239 9.76 -26.43 -1.36
C ARG A 239 9.71 -24.92 -1.51
N PHE A 240 8.75 -24.27 -0.86
CA PHE A 240 8.65 -22.81 -0.92
C PHE A 240 9.88 -22.09 -0.36
N ARG A 241 10.39 -22.54 0.80
CA ARG A 241 11.62 -22.00 1.38
C ARG A 241 12.80 -22.21 0.43
N LEU A 242 13.02 -23.44 -0.02
CA LEU A 242 14.14 -23.80 -0.90
C LEU A 242 14.17 -22.99 -2.19
N ALA A 243 13.02 -22.88 -2.88
CA ALA A 243 12.91 -22.06 -4.08
C ALA A 243 13.15 -20.56 -3.81
N SER A 244 12.64 -20.05 -2.68
CA SER A 244 12.79 -18.65 -2.30
C SER A 244 14.21 -18.28 -1.88
N THR A 245 14.92 -19.20 -1.22
CA THR A 245 16.24 -18.99 -0.62
C THR A 245 17.39 -19.58 -1.43
N SER A 246 17.16 -19.94 -2.69
CA SER A 246 18.21 -20.46 -3.57
C SER A 246 19.43 -19.53 -3.58
N PRO A 247 20.65 -20.04 -3.31
CA PRO A 247 21.89 -19.25 -3.38
C PRO A 247 22.11 -18.60 -4.75
N SER A 248 21.59 -19.23 -5.81
CA SER A 248 21.63 -18.69 -7.17
C SER A 248 20.97 -17.32 -7.28
N LYS A 249 19.96 -17.01 -6.44
CA LYS A 249 19.35 -15.67 -6.39
C LYS A 249 20.33 -14.62 -5.86
N SER A 250 21.20 -14.97 -4.91
CA SER A 250 22.18 -14.04 -4.36
C SER A 250 23.20 -13.59 -5.40
N THR A 251 23.57 -14.50 -6.32
CA THR A 251 24.40 -14.16 -7.49
C THR A 251 23.70 -13.14 -8.38
N LEU A 252 22.40 -13.31 -8.66
CA LEU A 252 21.65 -12.34 -9.46
C LEU A 252 21.50 -10.98 -8.78
N VAL A 253 21.37 -10.95 -7.45
CA VAL A 253 21.40 -9.67 -6.71
C VAL A 253 22.71 -8.95 -6.98
N LYS A 254 23.86 -9.63 -6.93
CA LYS A 254 25.18 -9.04 -7.26
C LYS A 254 25.22 -8.48 -8.68
N GLU A 255 24.81 -9.28 -9.67
CA GLU A 255 24.76 -8.86 -11.08
C GLU A 255 23.86 -7.63 -11.29
N LEU A 256 22.67 -7.62 -10.70
CA LEU A 256 21.77 -6.47 -10.77
C LEU A 256 22.37 -5.23 -10.09
N LEU A 257 23.05 -5.38 -8.96
CA LEU A 257 23.72 -4.26 -8.29
C LEU A 257 24.88 -3.68 -9.13
N GLU A 258 25.58 -4.53 -9.88
CA GLU A 258 26.64 -4.10 -10.81
C GLU A 258 26.08 -3.33 -12.02
N LEU A 259 24.88 -3.69 -12.50
CA LEU A 259 24.18 -2.94 -13.56
C LEU A 259 23.66 -1.57 -13.11
N HIS A 260 23.47 -1.37 -11.81
CA HIS A 260 22.94 -0.14 -11.21
C HIS A 260 23.96 0.52 -10.26
N PRO A 261 25.16 0.91 -10.74
CA PRO A 261 26.22 1.44 -9.88
C PRO A 261 25.85 2.82 -9.33
N GLY A 262 25.92 2.96 -8.01
CA GLY A 262 25.60 4.22 -7.31
C GLY A 262 24.11 4.60 -7.31
N VAL A 263 23.23 3.76 -7.87
CA VAL A 263 21.79 4.01 -7.88
C VAL A 263 21.18 3.57 -6.55
N PRO A 264 20.36 4.41 -5.90
CA PRO A 264 19.63 4.04 -4.67
C PRO A 264 18.81 2.76 -4.87
N THR A 265 19.25 1.68 -4.23
CA THR A 265 18.73 0.32 -4.41
C THR A 265 18.30 -0.29 -3.08
N LEU A 266 17.03 -0.72 -3.02
CA LEU A 266 16.47 -1.43 -1.87
C LEU A 266 16.42 -2.94 -2.17
N ILE A 267 16.99 -3.77 -1.29
CA ILE A 267 16.97 -5.23 -1.41
C ILE A 267 15.99 -5.80 -0.38
N ILE A 268 14.95 -6.48 -0.85
CA ILE A 268 13.83 -6.92 -0.02
C ILE A 268 13.81 -8.44 0.04
N GLY A 269 13.77 -8.99 1.26
CA GLY A 269 13.62 -10.43 1.47
C GLY A 269 12.68 -10.78 2.62
N THR A 270 12.08 -11.96 2.54
CA THR A 270 11.19 -12.49 3.56
C THR A 270 11.95 -13.30 4.61
N TYR A 271 12.97 -14.05 4.19
CA TYR A 271 13.73 -14.95 5.05
C TYR A 271 14.95 -14.24 5.65
N LEU A 272 15.01 -14.18 6.98
CA LEU A 272 16.08 -13.48 7.72
C LEU A 272 17.47 -14.02 7.40
N GLU A 273 17.66 -15.34 7.46
CA GLU A 273 18.96 -15.97 7.15
C GLU A 273 19.46 -15.61 5.74
N GLN A 274 18.55 -15.53 4.75
CA GLN A 274 18.90 -15.17 3.37
C GLN A 274 19.38 -13.71 3.28
N ILE A 275 18.66 -12.78 3.90
CA ILE A 275 19.02 -11.35 3.84
C ILE A 275 20.24 -11.04 4.72
N GLU A 276 20.46 -11.77 5.81
CA GLU A 276 21.66 -11.70 6.64
C GLU A 276 22.89 -12.14 5.84
N THR A 277 22.79 -13.26 5.13
CA THR A 277 23.85 -13.76 4.24
C THR A 277 24.17 -12.73 3.15
N LEU A 278 23.14 -12.18 2.49
CA LEU A 278 23.31 -11.13 1.49
C LEU A 278 23.96 -9.87 2.05
N SER A 279 23.51 -9.41 3.23
CA SER A 279 24.05 -8.23 3.91
C SER A 279 25.52 -8.42 4.25
N GLN A 280 25.92 -9.59 4.76
CA GLN A 280 27.31 -9.90 5.08
C GLN A 280 28.20 -10.03 3.84
N GLU A 281 27.74 -10.76 2.81
CA GLU A 281 28.52 -10.96 1.58
C GLU A 281 28.73 -9.67 0.79
N LEU A 282 27.77 -8.74 0.86
CA LEU A 282 27.79 -7.48 0.12
C LEU A 282 28.27 -6.29 0.97
N ASP A 283 28.54 -6.51 2.25
CA ASP A 283 28.85 -5.46 3.23
C ASP A 283 27.82 -4.31 3.23
N LEU A 284 26.53 -4.67 3.30
CA LEU A 284 25.41 -3.72 3.22
C LEU A 284 24.68 -3.60 4.56
N PRO A 285 24.22 -2.39 4.93
CA PRO A 285 23.36 -2.21 6.10
C PRO A 285 22.04 -2.97 5.93
N MET A 286 21.51 -3.49 7.04
CA MET A 286 20.28 -4.28 7.07
C MET A 286 19.32 -3.79 8.15
N ILE A 287 18.02 -3.78 7.81
CA ILE A 287 16.92 -3.51 8.76
C ILE A 287 16.02 -4.74 8.86
N THR A 288 15.80 -5.22 10.08
CA THR A 288 14.91 -6.34 10.38
C THR A 288 13.79 -5.91 11.34
N GLY A 289 12.89 -6.84 11.68
CA GLY A 289 11.83 -6.56 12.64
C GLY A 289 12.32 -6.32 14.07
N SER A 290 13.55 -6.74 14.40
CA SER A 290 14.19 -6.52 15.70
C SER A 290 15.06 -5.27 15.74
N THR A 291 15.29 -4.59 14.60
CA THR A 291 16.06 -3.34 14.56
C THR A 291 15.34 -2.27 15.39
N PRO A 292 16.00 -1.67 16.40
CA PRO A 292 15.43 -0.58 17.20
C PRO A 292 14.95 0.59 16.35
N VAL A 293 13.86 1.24 16.79
CA VAL A 293 13.25 2.39 16.08
C VAL A 293 14.28 3.49 15.75
N PRO A 294 15.14 3.94 16.68
CA PRO A 294 16.09 5.03 16.39
C PRO A 294 17.15 4.64 15.33
N GLU A 295 17.59 3.38 15.35
CA GLU A 295 18.56 2.87 14.38
C GLU A 295 17.95 2.75 12.99
N ARG A 296 16.71 2.27 12.91
CA ARG A 296 15.93 2.21 11.67
C ARG A 296 15.72 3.60 11.07
N GLU A 297 15.33 4.59 11.88
CA GLU A 297 15.16 5.98 11.43
C GLU A 297 16.48 6.57 10.92
N LYS A 298 17.60 6.31 11.61
CA LYS A 298 18.93 6.71 11.16
C LYS A 298 19.27 6.13 9.79
N LEU A 299 19.16 4.81 9.61
CA LEU A 299 19.47 4.14 8.34
C LEU A 299 18.59 4.65 7.20
N TYR A 300 17.30 4.87 7.43
CA TYR A 300 16.42 5.48 6.44
C TYR A 300 16.81 6.93 6.11
N ALA A 301 17.20 7.74 7.09
CA ALA A 301 17.69 9.08 6.84
C ALA A 301 18.98 9.09 6.00
N GLN A 302 19.92 8.19 6.31
CA GLN A 302 21.17 8.02 5.54
C GLN A 302 20.90 7.55 4.11
N PHE A 303 19.89 6.70 3.90
CA PHE A 303 19.50 6.29 2.55
C PHE A 303 18.84 7.44 1.77
N ARG A 304 17.96 8.22 2.43
CA ARG A 304 17.32 9.40 1.82
C ARG A 304 18.32 10.50 1.45
N SER A 305 19.35 10.72 2.27
CA SER A 305 20.41 11.69 2.00
C SER A 305 21.41 11.21 0.94
N GLY A 306 21.41 9.91 0.60
CA GLY A 306 22.36 9.29 -0.31
C GLY A 306 23.71 8.94 0.33
N GLU A 307 23.86 9.06 1.65
CA GLU A 307 25.06 8.61 2.38
C GLU A 307 25.25 7.10 2.22
N ILE A 308 24.15 6.34 2.24
CA ILE A 308 24.11 4.95 1.78
C ILE A 308 23.24 4.84 0.54
N THR A 309 23.70 4.11 -0.46
CA THR A 309 22.95 3.91 -1.72
C THR A 309 22.29 2.55 -1.79
N ARG A 310 22.60 1.63 -0.87
CA ARG A 310 22.11 0.26 -0.88
C ARG A 310 21.68 -0.15 0.53
N LEU A 311 20.50 -0.73 0.65
CA LEU A 311 19.92 -1.10 1.95
C LEU A 311 19.15 -2.41 1.83
N VAL A 312 19.44 -3.35 2.73
CA VAL A 312 18.72 -4.63 2.84
C VAL A 312 17.60 -4.49 3.86
N VAL A 313 16.38 -4.90 3.52
CA VAL A 313 15.23 -4.81 4.42
C VAL A 313 14.46 -6.13 4.47
N SER A 314 14.08 -6.53 5.68
CA SER A 314 13.17 -7.66 5.86
C SER A 314 11.73 -7.25 5.59
N LYS A 315 10.90 -8.21 5.15
CA LYS A 315 9.47 -7.97 4.93
C LYS A 315 8.81 -7.33 6.16
N VAL A 316 9.17 -7.75 7.37
CA VAL A 316 8.58 -7.31 8.65
C VAL A 316 9.00 -5.87 9.01
N ALA A 317 10.24 -5.48 8.73
CA ALA A 317 10.71 -4.11 8.89
C ALA A 317 9.98 -3.12 7.96
N ASN A 318 9.48 -3.63 6.83
CA ASN A 318 8.85 -2.89 5.76
C ASN A 318 7.41 -2.42 6.06
N PHE A 319 6.80 -2.83 7.19
CA PHE A 319 5.38 -2.57 7.49
C PHE A 319 5.13 -1.29 8.31
N SER A 320 6.15 -0.73 8.99
CA SER A 320 5.91 0.17 10.12
C SER A 320 6.29 1.63 9.90
N ILE A 321 6.95 2.00 8.80
CA ILE A 321 7.46 3.35 8.54
C ILE A 321 7.40 3.66 7.04
N ASP A 322 7.28 4.94 6.72
CA ASP A 322 7.44 5.53 5.39
C ASP A 322 8.78 5.11 4.75
N LEU A 323 8.73 4.17 3.81
CA LEU A 323 9.92 3.63 3.16
C LEU A 323 10.64 4.72 2.36
N PRO A 324 11.97 4.72 2.36
CA PRO A 324 12.70 5.71 1.59
C PRO A 324 12.49 5.47 0.09
N GLU A 325 12.46 6.55 -0.67
CA GLU A 325 12.34 6.52 -2.13
C GLU A 325 13.57 5.84 -2.74
N ALA A 326 13.34 4.79 -3.54
CA ALA A 326 14.38 4.06 -4.25
C ALA A 326 14.11 4.09 -5.76
N ALA A 327 15.19 4.20 -6.54
CA ALA A 327 15.10 4.10 -8.00
C ALA A 327 15.07 2.63 -8.44
N VAL A 328 15.73 1.75 -7.68
CA VAL A 328 15.71 0.31 -7.91
C VAL A 328 15.26 -0.42 -6.65
N ALA A 329 14.37 -1.40 -6.83
CA ALA A 329 14.02 -2.34 -5.77
C ALA A 329 14.20 -3.78 -6.27
N ILE A 330 14.87 -4.62 -5.50
CA ILE A 330 15.13 -6.03 -5.82
C ILE A 330 14.46 -6.90 -4.77
N GLN A 331 13.39 -7.61 -5.15
CA GLN A 331 12.75 -8.60 -4.30
C GLN A 331 13.39 -9.97 -4.55
N VAL A 332 14.15 -10.45 -3.55
CA VAL A 332 14.86 -11.74 -3.60
C VAL A 332 13.93 -12.89 -3.22
N SER A 333 13.14 -12.68 -2.16
CA SER A 333 12.12 -13.63 -1.70
C SER A 333 10.83 -12.91 -1.32
N GLY A 334 9.75 -13.26 -2.01
CA GLY A 334 8.39 -12.84 -1.68
C GLY A 334 7.70 -13.83 -0.76
N SER A 335 6.53 -13.46 -0.25
CA SER A 335 5.68 -14.33 0.55
C SER A 335 4.28 -14.38 -0.04
N PHE A 336 3.59 -15.50 0.14
CA PHE A 336 2.18 -15.66 -0.20
C PHE A 336 1.27 -14.67 0.56
N GLY A 337 0.16 -14.27 -0.09
CA GLY A 337 -0.97 -13.60 0.55
C GLY A 337 -0.81 -12.09 0.80
N SER A 338 -0.11 -11.37 -0.10
CA SER A 338 -0.16 -9.91 -0.04
C SER A 338 0.05 -9.26 -1.40
N ARG A 339 -0.65 -9.76 -2.44
CA ARG A 339 -0.50 -9.26 -3.83
C ARG A 339 -0.73 -7.75 -3.90
N GLN A 340 -1.74 -7.30 -3.16
CA GLN A 340 -2.17 -5.92 -3.05
C GLN A 340 -1.17 -5.07 -2.28
N GLU A 341 -0.71 -5.59 -1.15
CA GLU A 341 0.28 -4.90 -0.34
C GLU A 341 1.60 -4.74 -1.10
N GLU A 342 2.04 -5.76 -1.85
CA GLU A 342 3.24 -5.68 -2.70
C GLU A 342 3.10 -4.55 -3.74
N ALA A 343 2.03 -4.45 -4.52
CA ALA A 343 1.92 -3.35 -5.49
C ALA A 343 1.70 -1.97 -4.84
N GLN A 344 0.98 -1.92 -3.71
CA GLN A 344 0.84 -0.68 -2.95
C GLN A 344 2.19 -0.21 -2.39
N ARG A 345 3.03 -1.15 -1.93
CA ARG A 345 4.41 -0.89 -1.49
C ARG A 345 5.27 -0.44 -2.66
N LEU A 346 5.16 -1.09 -3.82
CA LEU A 346 5.89 -0.70 -5.02
C LEU A 346 5.63 0.76 -5.38
N GLY A 347 4.37 1.19 -5.40
CA GLY A 347 4.02 2.59 -5.67
C GLY A 347 4.48 3.59 -4.59
N ARG A 348 4.88 3.13 -3.39
CA ARG A 348 5.47 3.99 -2.34
C ARG A 348 7.00 4.00 -2.37
N ILE A 349 7.62 2.87 -2.67
CA ILE A 349 9.08 2.72 -2.77
C ILE A 349 9.60 3.40 -4.02
N LEU A 350 8.89 3.21 -5.14
CA LEU A 350 9.32 3.66 -6.45
C LEU A 350 8.81 5.08 -6.70
N ARG A 351 9.74 6.02 -6.80
CA ARG A 351 9.47 7.37 -7.29
C ARG A 351 10.42 7.72 -8.42
N PRO A 352 9.98 8.56 -9.38
CA PRO A 352 10.85 8.99 -10.45
C PRO A 352 11.90 9.91 -9.84
N LYS A 353 13.13 9.81 -10.31
CA LYS A 353 14.16 10.76 -9.92
C LYS A 353 13.87 12.12 -10.57
N GLU A 354 14.43 13.20 -10.01
CA GLU A 354 14.31 14.56 -10.57
C GLU A 354 14.77 14.64 -12.03
N ASP A 355 15.60 13.69 -12.46
CA ASP A 355 16.09 13.52 -13.83
C ASP A 355 15.10 12.79 -14.77
N GLY A 356 13.90 12.43 -14.30
CA GLY A 356 12.85 11.80 -15.10
C GLY A 356 13.05 10.30 -15.37
N ARG A 357 14.05 9.65 -14.77
CA ARG A 357 14.27 8.21 -14.97
C ARG A 357 13.17 7.36 -14.32
N PRO A 358 12.69 6.31 -15.01
CA PRO A 358 11.71 5.39 -14.47
C PRO A 358 12.33 4.55 -13.36
N ALA A 359 11.52 4.22 -12.37
CA ALA A 359 11.94 3.34 -11.29
C ALA A 359 11.78 1.86 -11.72
N THR A 360 12.69 0.99 -11.31
CA THR A 360 12.70 -0.42 -11.74
C THR A 360 12.56 -1.36 -10.56
N PHE A 361 11.63 -2.31 -10.68
CA PHE A 361 11.40 -3.35 -9.71
C PHE A 361 11.74 -4.73 -10.25
N TYR A 362 12.75 -5.36 -9.67
CA TYR A 362 13.15 -6.72 -10.00
C TYR A 362 12.50 -7.71 -9.03
N THR A 363 11.96 -8.79 -9.58
CA THR A 363 11.56 -9.97 -8.81
C THR A 363 12.39 -11.16 -9.27
N LEU A 364 13.09 -11.81 -8.35
CA LEU A 364 13.86 -13.02 -8.65
C LEU A 364 13.01 -14.28 -8.44
N VAL A 365 12.80 -15.07 -9.48
CA VAL A 365 11.87 -16.21 -9.50
C VAL A 365 12.55 -17.50 -9.91
N ALA A 366 12.50 -18.52 -9.06
CA ALA A 366 12.97 -19.85 -9.42
C ALA A 366 11.96 -20.55 -10.36
N ARG A 367 12.38 -20.83 -11.60
CA ARG A 367 11.57 -21.47 -12.64
C ARG A 367 11.22 -22.91 -12.26
N ASP A 368 10.04 -23.35 -12.68
CA ASP A 368 9.49 -24.70 -12.45
C ASP A 368 9.36 -25.05 -10.97
N THR A 369 9.12 -24.03 -10.15
CA THR A 369 8.86 -24.17 -8.72
C THR A 369 7.59 -23.43 -8.31
N VAL A 370 7.14 -23.65 -7.07
CA VAL A 370 6.05 -22.90 -6.46
C VAL A 370 6.28 -21.38 -6.50
N ASP A 371 7.53 -20.92 -6.54
CA ASP A 371 7.87 -19.51 -6.67
C ASP A 371 7.34 -18.90 -7.98
N GLN A 372 7.36 -19.66 -9.08
CA GLN A 372 6.81 -19.26 -10.37
C GLN A 372 5.28 -19.19 -10.36
N ASP A 373 4.61 -20.11 -9.67
CA ASP A 373 3.15 -20.06 -9.51
C ASP A 373 2.73 -18.79 -8.75
N PHE A 374 3.53 -18.37 -7.76
CA PHE A 374 3.31 -17.12 -7.04
C PHE A 374 3.60 -15.89 -7.92
N ALA A 375 4.68 -15.93 -8.71
CA ALA A 375 5.00 -14.89 -9.66
C ALA A 375 3.89 -14.67 -10.69
N LEU A 376 3.26 -15.73 -11.20
CA LEU A 376 2.13 -15.63 -12.13
C LEU A 376 0.95 -14.83 -11.54
N ASN A 377 0.64 -15.05 -10.26
CA ASN A 377 -0.42 -14.32 -9.57
C ASN A 377 -0.06 -12.84 -9.38
N ARG A 378 1.21 -12.54 -9.10
CA ARG A 378 1.73 -11.16 -9.02
C ARG A 378 1.68 -10.48 -10.39
N GLN A 379 2.13 -11.16 -11.45
CA GLN A 379 2.10 -10.65 -12.81
C GLN A 379 0.69 -10.23 -13.21
N ARG A 380 -0.32 -11.09 -12.99
CA ARG A 380 -1.72 -10.76 -13.29
C ARG A 380 -2.15 -9.49 -12.56
N PHE A 381 -1.84 -9.40 -11.27
CA PHE A 381 -2.23 -8.25 -10.46
C PHE A 381 -1.54 -6.96 -10.92
N LEU A 382 -0.22 -6.98 -11.14
CA LEU A 382 0.52 -5.80 -11.60
C LEU A 382 0.08 -5.37 -13.01
N ALA A 383 -0.18 -6.33 -13.90
CA ALA A 383 -0.73 -6.04 -15.24
C ALA A 383 -2.15 -5.45 -15.16
N GLU A 384 -3.01 -5.94 -14.28
CA GLU A 384 -4.35 -5.37 -14.02
C GLU A 384 -4.27 -3.94 -13.48
N GLN A 385 -3.25 -3.63 -12.66
CA GLN A 385 -3.00 -2.27 -12.20
C GLN A 385 -2.37 -1.39 -13.29
N GLY A 386 -1.93 -1.95 -14.42
CA GLY A 386 -1.38 -1.21 -15.55
C GLY A 386 0.14 -1.01 -15.53
N TYR A 387 0.87 -1.72 -14.65
CA TYR A 387 2.34 -1.68 -14.64
C TYR A 387 2.91 -2.33 -15.92
N SER A 388 4.00 -1.75 -16.44
CA SER A 388 4.82 -2.42 -17.45
C SER A 388 5.48 -3.64 -16.82
N TYR A 389 5.21 -4.83 -17.37
CA TYR A 389 5.73 -6.10 -16.84
C TYR A 389 6.47 -6.86 -17.94
N SER A 390 7.75 -7.16 -17.71
CA SER A 390 8.57 -7.98 -18.58
C SER A 390 9.12 -9.19 -17.83
N ILE A 391 9.12 -10.35 -18.49
CA ILE A 391 9.79 -11.55 -17.99
C ILE A 391 11.07 -11.72 -18.80
N ILE A 392 12.18 -11.87 -18.10
CA ILE A 392 13.49 -12.15 -18.70
C ILE A 392 14.11 -13.37 -18.02
N ASP A 393 14.97 -14.06 -18.75
CA ASP A 393 15.78 -15.11 -18.15
C ASP A 393 17.04 -14.50 -17.50
N ALA A 394 17.54 -15.15 -16.45
CA ALA A 394 18.74 -14.69 -15.74
C ALA A 394 19.94 -14.51 -16.69
N ALA A 395 20.08 -15.39 -17.70
CA ALA A 395 21.13 -15.27 -18.71
C ALA A 395 20.98 -14.02 -19.61
N GLU A 396 19.80 -13.42 -19.68
CA GLU A 396 19.50 -12.25 -20.51
C GLU A 396 19.72 -10.92 -19.76
N ILE A 397 20.02 -10.96 -18.46
CA ILE A 397 20.28 -9.78 -17.61
C ILE A 397 21.22 -8.78 -18.28
N PRO A 398 22.38 -9.16 -18.85
CA PRO A 398 23.32 -8.21 -19.43
C PRO A 398 22.81 -7.48 -20.69
N THR A 399 21.75 -7.97 -21.32
CA THR A 399 21.29 -7.49 -22.64
C THR A 399 19.91 -6.86 -22.64
N LYS A 400 19.02 -7.25 -21.72
CA LYS A 400 17.62 -6.80 -21.68
C LYS A 400 17.26 -5.92 -20.49
N VAL A 401 18.18 -5.74 -19.54
CA VAL A 401 17.95 -4.89 -18.38
C VAL A 401 18.26 -3.43 -18.73
N PRO A 402 17.33 -2.48 -18.50
CA PRO A 402 17.61 -1.05 -18.71
C PRO A 402 18.74 -0.61 -17.78
N LEU A 403 19.84 -0.11 -18.35
CA LEU A 403 20.97 0.42 -17.56
C LEU A 403 20.58 1.77 -16.95
N LEU A 404 20.60 1.87 -15.62
CA LEU A 404 20.48 3.15 -14.92
C LEU A 404 21.89 3.58 -14.49
N HIS A 405 22.60 4.32 -15.34
CA HIS A 405 23.92 4.84 -14.98
C HIS A 405 23.82 6.14 -14.18
N SER A 406 24.64 6.30 -13.14
CA SER A 406 24.74 7.53 -12.33
C SER A 406 25.43 8.70 -13.07
N ASP A 407 26.07 8.44 -14.23
CA ASP A 407 26.97 9.39 -14.91
C ASP A 407 26.31 10.42 -15.86
N ASN A 408 24.99 10.57 -15.89
CA ASN A 408 24.34 11.71 -16.59
C ASN A 408 24.28 12.98 -15.72
N ILE A 409 25.27 13.15 -14.83
CA ILE A 409 25.53 14.41 -14.11
C ILE A 409 26.54 15.21 -14.94
N GLN A 410 26.13 15.75 -16.09
CA GLN A 410 26.77 16.97 -16.64
C GLN A 410 26.00 17.57 -17.81
N GLU A 411 25.84 18.90 -17.71
CA GLU A 411 25.40 19.88 -18.70
C GLU A 411 23.91 19.95 -19.05
N SER A 412 23.15 20.62 -18.17
CA SER A 412 22.00 21.43 -18.60
C SER A 412 22.52 22.71 -19.26
N PRO A 413 22.22 23.00 -20.54
CA PRO A 413 22.38 24.34 -21.07
C PRO A 413 21.21 25.20 -20.58
N ARG A 414 21.61 26.35 -20.00
CA ARG A 414 20.83 27.46 -19.45
C ARG A 414 19.41 27.67 -19.97
#